data_AF-A0A529QQB1-F1
#
_entry.id   AF-A0A529QQB1-F1
#
_cell.length_a   1.000
_cell.length_b   1.000
_cell.length_c   1.000
_cell.angle_alpha   90.00
_cell.angle_beta   90.00
_cell.angle_gamma   90.00
#
_symmetry.space_group_name_H-M   'P 1'
#
loop_
_entity.id
_entity.type
_entity.pdbx_description
1 polymer ?
#
loop_
_entity_poly.entity_id
_entity_poly.type
_entity_poly.pdbx_seq_one_letter_code
_entity_poly.pdbx_strand_id
1 'polypeptide(L)' 'MVNFFVHRPIFASAIAIIMVLAGAIAYFLLPVSQFPDITPPQVVVSAHYPGASAQVVADTVTTPLEQQINGVQGMT' A
#
# COMPACT_ATOMS: atom_id res chain seq x y z
N MET A 1 -23.22 -15.29 31.01
CA MET A 1 -21.90 -15.21 30.33
C MET A 1 -20.79 -14.82 31.31
N VAL A 2 -20.91 -13.70 32.04
CA VAL A 2 -19.88 -13.25 33.01
C VAL A 2 -19.62 -14.24 34.16
N ASN A 3 -20.67 -14.90 34.68
CA ASN A 3 -20.52 -15.88 35.78
C ASN A 3 -19.54 -17.03 35.46
N PHE A 4 -19.41 -17.47 34.21
CA PHE A 4 -18.49 -18.55 33.85
C PHE A 4 -17.02 -18.17 34.07
N PHE A 5 -16.65 -16.95 33.67
CA PHE A 5 -15.29 -16.43 33.83
C PHE A 5 -14.95 -16.11 35.29
N VAL A 6 -15.94 -15.66 36.08
CA VAL A 6 -15.77 -15.39 37.53
C VAL A 6 -15.52 -16.68 38.32
N HIS A 7 -16.24 -17.76 38.01
CA HIS A 7 -16.09 -19.04 38.73
C HIS A 7 -14.85 -19.84 38.28
N ARG A 8 -14.25 -19.53 37.12
CA ARG A 8 -13.02 -20.16 36.62
C ARG A 8 -11.94 -19.10 36.33
N PRO A 9 -11.32 -18.53 37.38
CA PRO A 9 -10.36 -17.44 37.24
C PRO A 9 -9.11 -17.84 36.42
N ILE A 10 -8.69 -19.11 36.48
CA ILE A 10 -7.56 -19.65 35.71
C ILE A 10 -7.86 -19.64 34.20
N PHE A 11 -9.11 -19.94 33.82
CA PHE A 11 -9.50 -19.94 32.41
C PHE A 11 -9.55 -18.51 31.84
N ALA A 12 -10.08 -17.57 32.64
CA ALA A 12 -10.11 -16.16 32.27
C ALA A 12 -8.69 -15.56 32.10
N SER A 13 -7.77 -15.86 33.03
CA SER A 13 -6.39 -15.38 32.94
C SER A 13 -5.62 -16.00 31.77
N ALA A 14 -5.83 -17.28 31.46
CA ALA A 14 -5.21 -17.91 30.30
C ALA A 14 -5.60 -17.23 28.98
N ILE A 15 -6.88 -16.91 28.79
CA ILE A 15 -7.34 -16.19 27.59
C ILE A 15 -6.75 -14.78 27.52
N ALA A 16 -6.69 -14.07 28.65
CA ALA A 16 -6.05 -12.75 28.71
C ALA A 16 -4.57 -12.81 28.30
N ILE A 17 -3.83 -13.80 28.78
CA ILE A 17 -2.42 -14.02 28.42
C ILE A 17 -2.28 -14.30 26.92
N ILE A 18 -3.14 -15.15 26.35
CA ILE A 18 -3.13 -15.45 24.91
C ILE A 18 -3.40 -14.18 24.09
N MET A 19 -4.36 -13.34 24.50
CA MET A 19 -4.65 -12.08 23.81
C MET A 19 -3.46 -11.10 23.87
N VAL A 20 -2.82 -10.98 25.02
CA VAL A 20 -1.64 -10.11 25.18
C VAL A 20 -0.48 -10.62 24.33
N LEU A 21 -0.22 -11.92 24.32
CA LEU A 21 0.83 -12.53 23.49
C LEU A 21 0.57 -12.33 21.99
N ALA A 22 -0.68 -12.54 21.54
CA ALA A 22 -1.06 -12.29 20.16
C ALA A 22 -0.87 -10.82 19.76
N GLY A 23 -1.28 -9.89 20.63
CA GLY A 23 -1.07 -8.46 20.44
C GLY A 23 0.42 -8.07 20.39
N ALA A 24 1.23 -8.64 21.28
CA ALA A 24 2.67 -8.40 21.31
C ALA A 24 3.35 -8.88 20.02
N ILE A 25 3.00 -10.07 19.52
CA ILE A 25 3.50 -10.58 18.25
C ILE A 25 3.08 -9.65 17.10
N ALA A 26 1.80 -9.29 17.01
CA ALA A 26 1.30 -8.40 15.97
C ALA A 26 2.02 -7.03 15.98
N TYR A 27 2.30 -6.47 17.15
CA TYR A 27 3.04 -5.21 17.29
C TYR A 27 4.41 -5.24 16.62
N PHE A 28 5.16 -6.35 16.75
CA PHE A 28 6.46 -6.50 16.09
C PHE A 28 6.37 -6.79 14.60
N LEU A 29 5.23 -7.31 14.11
CA LEU A 29 5.02 -7.63 12.70
C LEU A 29 4.46 -6.44 11.91
N LEU A 30 3.79 -5.49 12.56
CA LEU A 30 3.20 -4.36 11.85
C LEU A 30 4.31 -3.40 11.35
N PRO A 31 4.32 -3.05 10.05
CA PRO A 31 5.21 -2.03 9.54
C PRO A 31 4.81 -0.67 10.11
N VAL A 32 5.83 0.11 10.50
CA VAL A 32 5.63 1.47 10.99
C VAL A 32 5.80 2.44 9.82
N SER A 33 4.72 3.13 9.44
CA SER A 33 4.74 4.23 8.47
C SER A 33 4.38 5.55 9.16
N GLN A 34 5.02 6.65 8.76
CA GLN A 34 4.77 7.99 9.35
C GLN A 34 3.46 8.61 8.84
N PHE A 35 3.08 8.26 7.61
CA PHE A 35 1.85 8.66 6.97
C PHE A 35 1.28 7.46 6.22
N PRO A 36 -0.05 7.37 6.06
CA PRO A 36 -0.63 6.44 5.10
C PRO A 36 -0.14 6.77 3.67
N ASP A 37 -0.07 5.78 2.79
CA ASP A 37 0.24 5.97 1.38
C ASP A 37 -0.91 6.72 0.68
N ILE A 38 -0.91 8.04 0.82
CA ILE A 38 -1.87 8.96 0.20
C ILE A 38 -1.38 9.50 -1.15
N THR A 39 -0.15 9.17 -1.54
CA THR A 39 0.39 9.57 -2.83
C THR A 39 -0.20 8.69 -3.92
N PRO A 40 -0.80 9.28 -4.98
CA PRO A 40 -1.21 8.51 -6.15
C PRO A 40 -0.01 7.72 -6.71
N PRO A 41 -0.20 6.45 -7.12
CA PRO A 41 0.87 5.69 -7.75
C PRO A 41 1.31 6.40 -9.04
N GLN A 42 2.61 6.69 -9.15
CA GLN A 42 3.18 7.37 -10.32
C GLN A 42 3.88 6.34 -11.21
N VAL A 43 3.61 6.40 -12.51
CA VAL A 43 4.31 5.61 -13.52
C VAL A 43 5.15 6.57 -14.36
N VAL A 44 6.47 6.34 -14.40
CA VAL A 44 7.40 7.16 -15.18
C VAL A 44 7.77 6.41 -16.46
N VAL A 45 7.49 7.01 -17.61
CA VAL A 45 7.85 6.47 -18.93
C VAL A 45 8.93 7.35 -19.54
N SER A 46 10.10 6.76 -19.79
CA SER A 46 11.25 7.44 -20.39
C SER A 46 11.50 6.90 -21.79
N ALA A 47 11.65 7.79 -22.76
CA ALA A 47 12.02 7.46 -24.14
C ALA A 47 13.16 8.37 -24.60
N HIS A 48 14.06 7.83 -25.43
CA HIS A 48 15.23 8.56 -25.92
C HIS A 48 15.18 8.64 -27.44
N TYR A 49 15.17 9.87 -27.99
CA TYR A 49 15.27 10.11 -29.43
C TYR A 49 16.37 11.13 -29.73
N PRO A 50 17.64 10.69 -29.77
CA PRO A 50 18.79 11.57 -29.94
C PRO A 50 18.83 12.19 -31.35
N GLY A 51 19.19 13.46 -31.43
CA GLY A 51 19.28 14.21 -32.69
C GLY A 51 17.98 14.88 -33.15
N ALA A 52 16.86 14.70 -32.43
CA ALA A 52 15.62 15.41 -32.66
C ALA A 52 15.50 16.68 -31.79
N SER A 53 14.80 17.70 -32.30
CA SER A 53 14.45 18.88 -31.51
C SER A 53 13.35 18.53 -30.48
N ALA A 54 13.22 19.33 -29.41
CA ALA A 54 12.21 19.10 -28.37
C ALA A 54 10.79 18.99 -28.95
N GLN A 55 10.46 19.81 -29.94
CA GLN A 55 9.18 19.75 -30.65
C GLN A 55 8.95 18.40 -31.35
N VAL A 56 9.95 17.90 -32.07
CA VAL A 56 9.84 16.63 -32.81
C VAL A 56 9.68 15.45 -31.84
N VAL A 57 10.36 15.46 -30.69
CA VAL A 57 10.20 14.42 -29.67
C VAL A 57 8.79 14.44 -29.06
N ALA A 58 8.25 15.62 -28.77
CA ALA A 58 6.90 15.74 -28.23
C ALA A 58 5.82 15.20 -29.20
N ASP A 59 5.93 15.57 -30.47
CA ASP A 59 4.92 15.20 -31.48
C ASP A 59 5.03 13.72 -31.90
N THR A 60 6.25 13.19 -32.02
CA THR A 60 6.47 11.84 -32.58
C THR A 60 6.66 10.75 -31.54
N VAL A 61 7.03 11.09 -30.30
CA VAL A 61 7.29 10.11 -29.23
C VAL A 61 6.31 10.28 -28.08
N THR A 62 6.18 11.49 -27.53
CA THR A 62 5.33 11.72 -26.34
C THR A 62 3.84 11.56 -26.66
N THR A 63 3.34 12.23 -27.70
CA THR A 63 1.91 12.20 -28.10
C THR A 63 1.37 10.78 -28.34
N PRO A 64 2.02 9.91 -29.14
CA PRO A 64 1.53 8.54 -29.31
C PRO A 64 1.64 7.70 -28.04
N LEU A 65 2.65 7.92 -27.19
CA LEU A 65 2.77 7.23 -25.91
C LEU A 65 1.61 7.59 -24.98
N GLU A 66 1.25 8.87 -24.87
CA GLU A 66 0.11 9.32 -24.06
C GLU A 66 -1.20 8.71 -24.53
N GLN A 67 -1.45 8.65 -25.84
CA GLN A 67 -2.67 8.06 -26.39
C GLN A 67 -2.81 6.56 -26.10
N GLN A 68 -1.69 5.84 -26.04
CA GLN A 68 -1.67 4.40 -25.74
C GLN A 68 -1.78 4.12 -24.23
N ILE A 69 -1.27 5.02 -23.40
CA ILE A 69 -1.36 4.93 -21.93
C ILE A 69 -2.73 5.40 -21.44
N ASN A 70 -3.38 6.32 -22.16
CA ASN A 70 -4.72 6.79 -21.86
C ASN A 70 -5.74 5.65 -22.03
N GLY A 71 -6.35 5.21 -20.92
CA GLY A 71 -7.30 4.10 -20.89
C GLY A 71 -6.85 2.90 -20.04
N VAL A 72 -5.66 2.94 -19.43
CA VAL A 72 -5.25 1.93 -18.45
C VAL A 72 -6.13 2.01 -17.20
N GLN A 73 -6.66 0.85 -16.78
CA GLN A 73 -7.46 0.71 -15.56
C GLN A 73 -6.69 1.23 -14.33
N GLY A 74 -7.28 2.17 -13.60
CA GLY A 74 -6.70 2.74 -12.37
C GLY A 74 -6.06 4.13 -12.52
N MET A 75 -6.18 4.78 -13.68
CA MET A 75 -5.67 6.15 -13.95
C MET A 75 -6.76 7.23 -14.08
N THR A 76 -7.96 7.04 -13.48
CA THR A 76 -9.06 8.03 -13.46
C THR A 76 -9.11 8.82 -12.17
#